data_AF-A0A0U5B2G4-F1
#
_entry.id   AF-A0A0U5B2G4-F1
#
_cell.length_a   1.000
_cell.length_b   1.000
_cell.length_c   1.000
_cell.angle_alpha   90.00
_cell.angle_beta   90.00
_cell.angle_gamma   90.00
#
_symmetry.space_group_name_H-M   'P 1'
#
loop_
_entity.id
_entity.type
_entity.pdbx_description
1 polymer ?
#
loop_
_entity_poly.entity_id
_entity_poly.type
_entity_poly.pdbx_seq_one_letter_code
_entity_poly.pdbx_strand_id
1 'polypeptide(L)' 'MRRSYSLSFKYKVIQRALEIQDLNKVARENRLNSRMIYRWIKEYKQGKYEVSSLI' A
#
# COMPACT_ATOMS: atom_id res chain seq x y z
N MET A 1 -5.54 0.25 -20.08
CA MET A 1 -5.19 -0.98 -19.32
C MET A 1 -5.10 -0.64 -17.84
N ARG A 2 -5.92 -1.26 -16.96
CA ARG A 2 -5.81 -1.04 -15.51
C ARG A 2 -4.55 -1.73 -15.00
N ARG A 3 -3.65 -1.00 -14.34
CA ARG A 3 -2.51 -1.61 -13.64
C ARG A 3 -3.02 -2.36 -12.41
N SER A 4 -2.77 -3.66 -12.35
CA SER A 4 -2.97 -4.49 -11.16
C SER A 4 -1.66 -4.59 -10.39
N TYR A 5 -1.74 -4.50 -9.07
CA TYR A 5 -0.59 -4.66 -8.18
C TYR A 5 -0.84 -5.86 -7.27
N SER A 6 0.18 -6.69 -7.06
CA SER A 6 0.10 -7.82 -6.13
C SER A 6 -0.13 -7.34 -4.70
N LEU A 7 -0.71 -8.22 -3.87
CA LEU A 7 -0.93 -7.93 -2.45
C LEU A 7 0.39 -7.65 -1.73
N SER A 8 1.42 -8.45 -2.00
CA SER A 8 2.76 -8.30 -1.43
C SER A 8 3.40 -6.95 -1.77
N PHE A 9 3.23 -6.48 -3.01
CA PHE A 9 3.72 -5.16 -3.42
C PHE A 9 2.99 -4.05 -2.66
N LYS A 10 1.66 -4.11 -2.60
CA LYS A 10 0.87 -3.14 -1.84
C LYS A 10 1.29 -3.11 -0.37
N TYR A 11 1.49 -4.27 0.25
CA TYR A 11 1.94 -4.36 1.65
C TYR A 11 3.29 -3.67 1.87
N LYS A 12 4.30 -3.94 1.02
CA LYS A 12 5.60 -3.27 1.09
C LYS A 12 5.48 -1.75 0.98
N VAL A 13 4.66 -1.26 0.05
CA VAL A 13 4.41 0.18 -0.16
C VAL A 13 3.71 0.80 1.07
N ILE A 14 2.71 0.12 1.62
CA ILE A 14 2.00 0.55 2.84
C ILE A 14 2.97 0.66 4.02
N GLN A 15 3.73 -0.40 4.31
CA GLN A 15 4.67 -0.44 5.43
C GLN A 15 5.69 0.69 5.34
N ARG A 16 6.30 0.88 4.16
CA ARG A 16 7.27 1.95 3.97
C ARG A 16 6.66 3.34 4.16
N ALA A 17 5.45 3.57 3.66
CA ALA A 17 4.77 4.85 3.81
C ALA A 17 4.40 5.15 5.27
N LEU A 18 4.07 4.12 6.06
CA LEU A 18 3.82 4.26 7.50
C LEU A 18 5.12 4.50 8.29
N GLU A 19 6.21 3.83 7.93
CA GLU A 19 7.52 3.97 8.58
C GLU A 19 8.09 5.39 8.40
N ILE A 20 8.12 5.92 7.17
CA ILE A 20 8.73 7.22 6.89
C ILE A 20 7.75 8.41 7.00
N GLN A 21 6.46 8.13 7.20
CA GLN A 21 5.37 9.11 7.29
C GLN A 21 5.29 10.10 6.11
N ASP A 22 5.77 9.71 4.92
CA ASP A 22 5.76 10.53 3.71
C ASP A 22 5.23 9.73 2.49
N LEU A 23 3.93 9.85 2.23
CA LEU A 23 3.28 9.18 1.11
C LEU A 23 3.77 9.67 -0.26
N ASN A 24 4.16 10.95 -0.37
CA ASN A 24 4.53 11.55 -1.65
C ASN A 24 5.92 11.08 -2.08
N LYS A 25 6.84 10.91 -1.13
CA LYS A 25 8.13 10.28 -1.39
C LYS A 25 7.97 8.84 -1.87
N VAL A 26 7.24 8.00 -1.13
CA VAL A 26 7.01 6.59 -1.53
C VAL A 26 6.31 6.48 -2.89
N ALA A 27 5.37 7.39 -3.18
CA ALA A 27 4.69 7.45 -4.47
C ALA A 27 5.68 7.70 -5.63
N ARG A 28 6.60 8.65 -5.48
CA ARG A 28 7.61 8.95 -6.52
C ARG A 28 8.57 7.78 -6.73
N GLU A 29 9.07 7.18 -5.66
CA GLU A 29 10.00 6.03 -5.70
C GLU A 29 9.40 4.84 -6.45
N ASN A 30 8.09 4.62 -6.31
CA ASN A 30 7.38 3.48 -6.90
C ASN A 30 6.59 3.84 -8.19
N ARG A 31 6.69 5.09 -8.68
CA ARG A 31 5.91 5.62 -9.82
C ARG A 31 4.40 5.41 -9.65
N LEU A 32 3.91 5.65 -8.44
CA LEU A 32 2.50 5.54 -8.03
C LEU A 32 1.88 6.92 -7.79
N ASN A 33 0.56 6.93 -7.64
CA ASN A 33 -0.19 8.10 -7.18
C ASN A 33 -0.30 8.07 -5.64
N SER A 34 0.00 9.18 -4.96
CA SER A 34 -0.08 9.25 -3.48
C SER A 34 -1.49 9.00 -2.94
N ARG A 35 -2.55 9.38 -3.67
CA ARG A 35 -3.95 9.05 -3.34
C ARG A 35 -4.22 7.55 -3.38
N MET A 36 -3.54 6.81 -4.26
CA MET A 36 -3.64 5.35 -4.31
C MET A 36 -3.02 4.72 -3.08
N ILE A 37 -1.84 5.20 -2.65
CA ILE A 37 -1.18 4.73 -1.42
C ILE A 37 -2.05 5.06 -0.21
N TYR A 38 -2.60 6.28 -0.12
CA TYR A 38 -3.54 6.66 0.94
C TYR A 38 -4.74 5.71 1.02
N ARG A 39 -5.35 5.36 -0.12
CA ARG A 39 -6.43 4.38 -0.17
C ARG A 39 -5.99 3.01 0.34
N TRP A 40 -4.83 2.51 -0.09
CA TRP A 40 -4.31 1.23 0.37
C TRP A 40 -4.03 1.22 1.87
N ILE A 41 -3.51 2.31 2.45
CA ILE A 41 -3.34 2.44 3.91
C ILE A 41 -4.69 2.40 4.62
N LYS A 42 -5.71 3.09 4.10
CA LYS A 42 -7.06 3.07 4.69
C LYS A 42 -7.64 1.65 4.68
N GLU A 43 -7.55 0.97 3.55
CA GLU A 43 -8.02 -0.41 3.41
C GLU A 43 -7.20 -1.39 4.28
N TYR A 44 -5.89 -1.17 4.45
CA TYR A 44 -5.01 -1.91 5.37
C TYR A 44 -5.47 -1.79 6.81
N LYS A 45 -5.74 -0.58 7.29
CA LYS A 45 -6.28 -0.32 8.63
C LYS A 45 -7.69 -0.91 8.85
N GLN A 46 -8.38 -1.27 7.78
CA GLN A 46 -9.67 -1.96 7.81
C GLN A 46 -9.54 -3.49 7.74
N GLY A 47 -8.33 -4.03 7.82
CA GLY A 47 -8.10 -5.48 7.80
C GLY A 47 -8.13 -6.12 6.42
N LYS A 48 -8.29 -5.37 5.32
CA LYS A 48 -8.37 -5.94 3.95
C LYS A 48 -7.07 -6.57 3.44
N TYR A 49 -5.98 -6.32 4.13
CA TYR A 49 -4.64 -6.82 3.82
C TYR A 49 -4.11 -7.71 4.92
N GLU A 50 -4.90 -7.97 5.98
CA GLU A 50 -4.61 -9.08 6.86
C GLU A 50 -4.73 -10.33 6.02
N VAL A 51 -3.57 -10.96 5.80
CA VAL A 51 -3.54 -12.36 5.40
C VAL A 51 -4.22 -13.06 6.56
N SER A 52 -5.50 -13.40 6.40
CA SER A 52 -6.10 -14.44 7.21
C SER A 52 -5.24 -15.68 6.95
N SER A 53 -4.25 -15.89 7.82
CA SER A 53 -3.62 -17.17 8.03
C SER A 53 -4.70 -18.08 8.59
N LEU A 54 -5.58 -18.54 7.70
CA LEU A 54 -6.32 -19.76 7.88
C LEU A 54 -5.30 -20.89 7.77
N ILE A 55 -4.94 -21.39 8.95
CA ILE A 55 -4.36 -22.71 9.25
C ILE A 55 -2.87 -22.84 8.95
#